data_AF-A0A395J2G2-F1
#
_entry.id   AF-A0A395J2G2-F1
#
_cell.length_a   1.000
_cell.length_b   1.000
_cell.length_c   1.000
_cell.angle_alpha   90.00
_cell.angle_beta   90.00
_cell.angle_gamma   90.00
#
_symmetry.space_group_name_H-M   'P 1'
#
loop_
_entity.id
_entity.type
_entity.pdbx_description
1 polymer ?
#
loop_
_entity_poly.entity_id
_entity_poly.type
_entity_poly.pdbx_seq_one_letter_code
_entity_poly.pdbx_strand_id
1 'polypeptide(L)'
;MEVHITNVPVQAGDHDLRKFLKPKIDTLAIRAFHCYTARTKDFGKITFRTTLDGEKFLRKFGEKRRPNRPKGSFGTPPKLVFHSKPIYCEKSKYSADPYLLRCLEREEKERVEKSFLQHGPPNANTTFECTSVMCGTWNYVAGDLVFMPEVRWGNNATVHFGERAMVLILDNGLRMVIRYDTIELLTTDDGQYPAITATLFQSPHFFRDPPESDIITEITNMFANVNLRHLIRNRQKRSRIASFDEKHREIAGSSLVYRCALKAIGGFSREIEQKLETLRNARGVPSMIHHSVAIIEPRESHVSGLRRLHEALGSFNNTLPFP
;
A
#
# COMPACT_ATOMS: atom_id res chain seq x y z
N MET A 1 15.18 -12.69 1.98
CA MET A 1 15.63 -13.95 1.34
C MET A 1 16.97 -13.73 0.65
N GLU A 2 17.85 -14.75 0.61
CA GLU A 2 19.13 -14.71 -0.12
C GLU A 2 19.06 -15.53 -1.43
N VAL A 3 19.62 -14.96 -2.50
CA VAL A 3 19.80 -15.59 -3.82
C VAL A 3 21.29 -15.71 -4.08
N HIS A 4 21.74 -16.90 -4.44
CA HIS A 4 23.11 -17.19 -4.83
C HIS A 4 23.28 -16.97 -6.34
N ILE A 5 24.36 -16.31 -6.73
CA ILE A 5 24.72 -16.08 -8.13
C ILE A 5 26.02 -16.82 -8.42
N THR A 6 26.06 -17.61 -9.49
CA THR A 6 27.28 -18.28 -9.95
C THR A 6 27.80 -17.69 -11.27
N ASN A 7 29.08 -17.94 -11.54
CA ASN A 7 29.81 -17.46 -12.72
C ASN A 7 29.94 -15.93 -12.80
N VAL A 8 29.95 -15.26 -11.65
CA VAL A 8 30.21 -13.83 -11.55
C VAL A 8 31.70 -13.58 -11.86
N PRO A 9 32.05 -12.62 -12.74
CA PRO A 9 33.45 -12.30 -13.00
C PRO A 9 34.19 -11.91 -11.71
N VAL A 10 35.35 -12.52 -11.46
CA VAL A 10 36.13 -12.30 -10.22
C VAL A 10 36.59 -10.85 -10.06
N GLN A 11 36.75 -10.12 -11.17
CA GLN A 11 37.06 -8.69 -11.20
C GLN A 11 35.85 -7.77 -10.93
N ALA A 12 34.62 -8.29 -10.89
CA ALA A 12 33.44 -7.47 -10.66
C ALA A 12 33.24 -7.20 -9.16
N GLY A 13 33.11 -5.92 -8.81
CA GLY A 13 32.75 -5.52 -7.46
C GLY A 13 31.23 -5.59 -7.21
N ASP A 14 30.86 -5.49 -5.93
CA ASP A 14 29.47 -5.35 -5.47
C ASP A 14 28.73 -4.23 -6.23
N HIS A 15 29.42 -3.12 -6.47
CA HIS A 15 28.90 -1.96 -7.19
C HIS A 15 28.57 -2.29 -8.66
N ASP A 16 29.45 -3.00 -9.36
CA ASP A 16 29.26 -3.33 -10.78
C ASP A 16 28.10 -4.31 -10.95
N LEU A 17 28.05 -5.33 -10.10
CA LEU A 17 26.95 -6.29 -10.08
C LEU A 17 25.63 -5.60 -9.75
N ARG A 18 25.62 -4.68 -8.78
CA ARG A 18 24.44 -3.88 -8.45
C ARG A 18 24.00 -3.00 -9.63
N LYS A 19 24.93 -2.32 -10.29
CA LYS A 19 24.65 -1.46 -11.45
C LYS A 19 24.04 -2.25 -12.60
N PHE A 20 24.52 -3.47 -12.84
CA PHE A 20 23.98 -4.36 -13.85
C PHE A 20 22.57 -4.88 -13.50
N LEU A 21 22.35 -5.30 -12.26
CA LEU A 21 21.08 -5.89 -11.84
C LEU A 21 19.99 -4.85 -11.59
N LYS A 22 20.35 -3.62 -11.19
CA LYS A 22 19.41 -2.58 -10.80
C LYS A 22 18.30 -2.34 -11.83
N PRO A 23 18.59 -2.08 -13.13
CA PRO A 23 17.52 -1.88 -14.12
C PRO A 23 16.56 -3.07 -14.22
N LYS A 24 17.07 -4.30 -14.06
CA LYS A 24 16.28 -5.53 -14.16
C LYS A 24 15.39 -5.75 -12.94
N ILE A 25 15.94 -5.46 -11.75
CA ILE A 25 15.23 -5.53 -10.47
C ILE A 25 14.17 -4.43 -10.37
N ASP A 26 14.47 -3.23 -10.88
CA ASP A 26 13.53 -2.11 -10.93
C ASP A 26 12.30 -2.47 -11.79
N THR A 27 12.45 -3.26 -12.89
CA THR A 27 11.29 -3.78 -13.66
C THR A 27 10.36 -4.71 -12.87
N LEU A 28 10.82 -5.23 -11.73
CA LEU A 28 10.04 -6.08 -10.84
C LEU A 28 9.44 -5.28 -9.67
N ALA A 29 9.58 -3.95 -9.65
CA ALA A 29 9.17 -3.08 -8.55
C ALA A 29 9.76 -3.47 -7.19
N ILE A 30 10.94 -4.11 -7.19
CA ILE A 30 11.67 -4.46 -5.98
C ILE A 30 12.54 -3.27 -5.59
N ARG A 31 12.32 -2.74 -4.38
CA ARG A 31 12.89 -1.43 -3.99
C ARG A 31 14.18 -1.52 -3.21
N ALA A 32 14.32 -2.55 -2.37
CA ALA A 32 15.45 -2.72 -1.45
C ALA A 32 16.13 -4.07 -1.67
N PHE A 33 17.40 -4.03 -2.08
CA PHE A 33 18.25 -5.20 -2.24
C PHE A 33 19.72 -4.83 -2.04
N HIS A 34 20.50 -5.81 -1.58
CA HIS A 34 21.94 -5.71 -1.43
C HIS A 34 22.64 -6.76 -2.30
N CYS A 35 23.73 -6.37 -2.94
CA CYS A 35 24.59 -7.26 -3.71
C CYS A 35 25.93 -7.43 -3.01
N TYR A 36 26.43 -8.66 -3.02
CA TYR A 36 27.75 -9.01 -2.55
C TYR A 36 28.44 -9.88 -3.60
N THR A 37 29.69 -9.59 -3.92
CA THR A 37 30.58 -10.44 -4.73
C THR A 37 31.70 -10.98 -3.85
N ALA A 38 31.94 -12.28 -3.96
CA ALA A 38 33.05 -12.89 -3.25
C ALA A 38 34.35 -12.53 -3.98
N ARG A 39 35.11 -11.56 -3.44
CA ARG A 39 36.45 -11.25 -3.96
C ARG A 39 37.27 -12.54 -3.97
N THR A 40 37.91 -12.85 -5.10
CA THR A 40 38.64 -14.11 -5.40
C THR A 40 37.82 -15.31 -5.86
N LYS A 41 36.48 -15.28 -5.80
CA LYS A 41 35.63 -16.41 -6.23
C LYS A 41 34.65 -15.96 -7.31
N ASP A 42 34.14 -16.92 -8.07
CA ASP A 42 33.23 -16.68 -9.19
C ASP A 42 31.74 -16.65 -8.78
N PHE A 43 31.45 -16.23 -7.54
CA PHE A 43 30.09 -16.18 -7.03
C PHE A 43 29.73 -14.85 -6.36
N GLY A 44 28.44 -14.58 -6.35
CA GLY A 44 27.85 -13.47 -5.62
C GLY A 44 26.59 -13.88 -4.87
N LYS A 45 26.04 -12.93 -4.15
CA LYS A 45 24.79 -13.06 -3.40
C LYS A 45 23.95 -11.81 -3.61
N ILE A 46 22.63 -12.00 -3.69
CA ILE A 46 21.65 -10.93 -3.60
C ILE A 46 20.81 -11.18 -2.37
N THR A 47 20.72 -10.20 -1.50
CA THR A 47 19.82 -10.25 -0.35
C THR A 47 18.64 -9.32 -0.60
N PHE A 48 17.45 -9.90 -0.58
CA PHE A 48 16.18 -9.19 -0.66
C PHE A 48 15.58 -9.03 0.73
N ARG A 49 14.94 -7.89 0.99
CA ARG A 49 14.22 -7.62 2.25
C ARG A 49 13.17 -8.68 2.53
N THR A 50 12.26 -8.93 1.57
CA THR A 50 11.19 -9.90 1.72
C THR A 50 11.48 -11.20 0.97
N THR A 51 10.82 -12.29 1.36
CA THR A 51 10.87 -13.56 0.61
C THR A 51 10.14 -13.44 -0.72
N LEU A 52 9.02 -12.72 -0.74
CA LEU A 52 8.22 -12.48 -1.95
C LEU A 52 9.03 -11.80 -3.06
N ASP A 53 9.82 -10.77 -2.73
CA ASP A 53 10.68 -10.07 -3.70
C ASP A 53 11.72 -11.01 -4.30
N GLY A 54 12.33 -11.85 -3.45
CA GLY A 54 13.31 -12.84 -3.90
C GLY A 54 12.70 -13.90 -4.83
N GLU A 55 11.50 -14.37 -4.52
CA GLU A 55 10.78 -15.32 -5.38
C GLU A 55 10.34 -14.69 -6.70
N LYS A 56 9.89 -13.44 -6.67
CA LYS A 56 9.55 -12.65 -7.87
C LYS A 56 10.77 -12.52 -8.79
N PHE A 57 11.95 -12.24 -8.21
CA PHE A 57 13.21 -12.21 -8.94
C PHE A 57 13.56 -13.57 -9.55
N LEU A 58 13.52 -14.65 -8.76
CA LEU A 58 13.84 -16.00 -9.24
C LEU A 58 12.86 -16.52 -10.29
N ARG A 59 11.59 -16.14 -10.25
CA ARG A 59 10.61 -16.51 -11.28
C ARG A 59 11.03 -15.97 -12.66
N LYS A 60 11.51 -14.72 -12.71
CA LYS A 60 11.93 -14.08 -13.95
C LYS A 60 13.35 -14.50 -14.35
N PHE A 61 14.31 -14.37 -13.44
CA PHE A 61 15.75 -14.49 -13.71
C PHE A 61 16.42 -15.73 -13.13
N GLY A 62 15.69 -16.56 -12.40
CA GLY A 62 16.20 -17.80 -11.85
C GLY A 62 16.55 -18.79 -12.97
N GLU A 63 17.76 -19.32 -12.90
CA GLU A 63 18.31 -20.31 -13.82
C GLU A 63 19.38 -21.11 -13.07
N LYS A 64 19.37 -22.45 -13.21
CA LYS A 64 20.39 -23.29 -12.59
C LYS A 64 21.57 -23.52 -13.52
N ARG A 65 22.79 -23.53 -12.97
CA ARG A 65 23.99 -23.90 -13.74
C ARG A 65 23.90 -25.39 -14.11
N ARG A 66 23.80 -25.70 -15.40
CA ARG A 66 23.86 -27.10 -15.89
C ARG A 66 25.32 -27.51 -16.07
N PRO A 67 25.84 -28.49 -15.31
CA PRO A 67 27.28 -28.81 -15.31
C PRO A 67 27.78 -29.44 -16.62
N ASN A 68 26.92 -30.10 -17.41
CA ASN A 68 27.29 -30.78 -18.65
C ASN A 68 26.28 -30.47 -19.76
N ARG A 69 26.49 -29.39 -20.54
CA ARG A 69 25.83 -29.27 -21.84
C ARG A 69 26.77 -29.83 -22.92
N PRO A 70 26.38 -30.87 -23.68
CA PRO A 70 27.15 -31.27 -24.84
C PRO A 70 27.25 -30.11 -25.83
N LYS A 71 28.45 -29.87 -26.37
CA LYS A 71 28.70 -28.90 -27.45
C LYS A 71 27.76 -29.24 -28.62
N GLY A 72 26.72 -28.42 -28.83
CA GLY A 72 25.76 -28.59 -29.93
C GLY A 72 24.27 -28.56 -29.56
N SER A 73 23.92 -28.55 -28.27
CA SER A 73 22.51 -28.35 -27.88
C SER A 73 22.11 -26.88 -28.02
N PHE A 74 21.12 -26.59 -28.87
CA PHE A 74 20.39 -25.31 -28.92
C PHE A 74 19.60 -25.10 -27.63
N GLY A 75 20.31 -24.84 -26.53
CA GLY A 75 19.71 -24.51 -25.26
C GLY A 75 19.12 -23.10 -25.29
N THR A 76 18.09 -22.88 -24.48
CA THR A 76 17.56 -21.53 -24.23
C THR A 76 18.69 -20.57 -23.87
N PRO A 77 18.69 -19.35 -24.42
CA PRO A 77 19.71 -18.36 -24.11
C PRO A 77 19.71 -18.06 -22.61
N PRO A 78 20.89 -17.81 -22.02
CA PRO A 78 21.00 -17.48 -20.60
C PRO A 78 20.19 -16.22 -20.30
N LYS A 79 19.43 -16.26 -19.19
CA LYS A 79 18.54 -15.14 -18.84
C LYS A 79 19.30 -13.86 -18.46
N LEU A 80 20.52 -14.01 -17.96
CA LEU A 80 21.39 -12.93 -17.53
C LEU A 80 22.80 -13.12 -18.09
N VAL A 81 23.30 -12.09 -18.76
CA VAL A 81 24.69 -12.03 -19.25
C VAL A 81 25.35 -10.78 -18.68
N PHE A 82 26.41 -10.97 -17.89
CA PHE A 82 27.15 -9.90 -17.21
C PHE A 82 28.62 -9.95 -17.65
N HIS A 83 29.13 -8.85 -18.21
CA HIS A 83 30.45 -8.80 -18.85
C HIS A 83 30.69 -9.96 -19.84
N SER A 84 29.73 -10.19 -20.74
CA SER A 84 29.77 -11.26 -21.73
C SER A 84 29.85 -12.69 -21.16
N LYS A 85 29.60 -12.86 -19.85
CA LYS A 85 29.51 -14.17 -19.20
C LYS A 85 28.08 -14.43 -18.73
N PRO A 86 27.51 -15.61 -18.99
CA PRO A 86 26.21 -15.98 -18.43
C PRO A 86 26.33 -16.13 -16.92
N ILE A 87 25.45 -15.47 -16.17
CA ILE A 87 25.35 -15.66 -14.71
C ILE A 87 24.06 -16.39 -14.37
N TYR A 88 24.10 -17.21 -13.34
CA TYR A 88 22.98 -18.06 -12.95
C TYR A 88 22.54 -17.73 -11.54
N CYS A 89 21.24 -17.52 -11.35
CA CYS A 89 20.64 -17.14 -10.07
C CYS A 89 19.81 -18.28 -9.50
N GLU A 90 20.14 -18.69 -8.27
CA GLU A 90 19.46 -19.78 -7.57
C GLU A 90 19.12 -19.35 -6.13
N LYS A 91 18.10 -19.96 -5.53
CA LYS A 91 17.83 -19.75 -4.10
C LYS A 91 19.04 -20.21 -3.28
N SER A 92 19.53 -19.37 -2.36
CA SER A 92 20.63 -19.75 -1.47
C SER A 92 20.20 -20.89 -0.55
N LYS A 93 21.14 -21.78 -0.21
CA LYS A 93 20.94 -22.81 0.82
C LYS A 93 20.95 -22.22 2.23
N TYR A 94 21.50 -21.02 2.38
CA TYR A 94 21.66 -20.33 3.65
C TYR A 94 20.57 -19.27 3.84
N SER A 95 20.20 -19.03 5.10
CA SER A 95 19.35 -17.90 5.46
C SER A 95 20.06 -16.57 5.18
N ALA A 96 19.29 -15.55 4.84
CA ALA A 96 19.83 -14.19 4.75
C ALA A 96 20.34 -13.73 6.11
N ASP A 97 21.40 -12.93 6.12
CA ASP A 97 21.97 -12.34 7.33
C ASP A 97 20.92 -11.44 8.04
N PRO A 98 20.54 -11.73 9.30
CA PRO A 98 19.58 -10.93 10.05
C PRO A 98 19.99 -9.46 10.22
N TYR A 99 21.30 -9.17 10.32
CA TYR A 99 21.78 -7.80 10.42
C TYR A 99 21.56 -7.04 9.11
N LEU A 100 21.89 -7.67 7.98
CA LEU A 100 21.66 -7.08 6.66
C LEU A 100 20.18 -6.84 6.38
N LEU A 101 19.29 -7.74 6.81
CA LEU A 101 17.85 -7.55 6.70
C LEU A 101 17.38 -6.29 7.46
N ARG A 102 17.86 -6.10 8.71
CA ARG A 102 17.56 -4.88 9.48
C ARG A 102 18.10 -3.61 8.82
N CYS A 103 19.27 -3.67 8.20
CA CYS A 103 19.81 -2.56 7.43
C CYS A 103 18.94 -2.23 6.21
N LEU A 104 18.48 -3.23 5.47
CA LEU A 104 17.58 -3.05 4.33
C LEU A 104 16.20 -2.52 4.74
N GLU A 105 15.68 -2.96 5.88
CA GLU A 105 14.43 -2.42 6.45
C GLU A 105 14.59 -0.96 6.84
N ARG A 106 15.69 -0.61 7.51
CA ARG A 106 15.99 0.78 7.86
C ARG A 106 16.18 1.65 6.61
N GLU A 107 16.91 1.17 5.61
CA GLU A 107 17.12 1.90 4.35
C GLU A 107 15.79 2.16 3.63
N GLU A 108 14.88 1.19 3.57
CA GLU A 108 13.56 1.40 2.96
C GLU A 108 12.72 2.38 3.78
N LYS A 109 12.75 2.28 5.12
CA LYS A 109 12.08 3.25 6.00
C LYS A 109 12.62 4.66 5.82
N GLU A 110 13.95 4.81 5.78
CA GLU A 110 14.62 6.08 5.52
C GLU A 110 14.35 6.58 4.10
N ARG A 111 14.23 5.71 3.09
CA ARG A 111 13.88 6.10 1.73
C ARG A 111 12.46 6.62 1.66
N VAL A 112 11.53 5.97 2.35
CA VAL A 112 10.15 6.44 2.50
C VAL A 112 10.16 7.80 3.22
N GLU A 113 10.84 7.91 4.36
CA GLU A 113 11.01 9.17 5.11
C GLU A 113 11.67 10.29 4.29
N LYS A 114 12.76 9.99 3.58
CA LYS A 114 13.49 10.95 2.71
C LYS A 114 12.73 11.28 1.44
N SER A 115 11.89 10.37 0.91
CA SER A 115 10.98 10.70 -0.19
C SER A 115 9.98 11.76 0.23
N PHE A 116 9.53 11.75 1.50
CA PHE A 116 8.73 12.82 2.08
C PHE A 116 9.54 14.12 2.30
N LEU A 117 10.84 14.03 2.61
CA LEU A 117 11.67 15.21 2.93
C LEU A 117 12.32 15.89 1.71
N GLN A 118 12.69 15.16 0.65
CA GLN A 118 13.40 15.70 -0.52
C GLN A 118 12.50 16.47 -1.50
N HIS A 119 11.17 16.32 -1.41
CA HIS A 119 10.23 16.91 -2.38
C HIS A 119 9.51 18.17 -1.88
N GLY A 120 9.83 18.63 -0.66
CA GLY A 120 9.01 19.60 0.08
C GLY A 120 7.72 18.96 0.59
N PRO A 121 6.96 19.63 1.48
CA PRO A 121 5.68 19.13 1.94
C PRO A 121 4.75 18.91 0.73
N PRO A 122 4.03 17.79 0.66
CA PRO A 122 2.98 17.55 -0.31
C PRO A 122 1.97 18.70 -0.36
N ASN A 123 1.97 19.48 -1.45
CA ASN A 123 0.92 20.46 -1.74
C ASN A 123 -0.29 19.76 -2.35
N ALA A 124 -0.83 18.77 -1.65
CA ALA A 124 -2.21 18.36 -1.85
C ALA A 124 -3.00 19.08 -0.77
N ASN A 125 -3.63 20.18 -1.16
CA ASN A 125 -4.65 20.85 -0.35
C ASN A 125 -5.93 20.85 -1.18
N THR A 126 -6.36 19.64 -1.55
CA THR A 126 -7.50 19.44 -2.45
C THR A 126 -8.60 18.74 -1.67
N THR A 127 -9.78 19.32 -1.73
CA THR A 127 -10.96 18.83 -1.03
C THR A 127 -12.05 18.50 -2.03
N PHE A 128 -12.71 17.37 -1.80
CA PHE A 128 -13.84 16.89 -2.58
C PHE A 128 -15.04 16.67 -1.67
N GLU A 129 -16.20 17.14 -2.12
CA GLU A 129 -17.48 16.72 -1.53
C GLU A 129 -17.85 15.35 -2.09
N CYS A 130 -18.36 14.49 -1.23
CA CYS A 130 -18.76 13.13 -1.54
C CYS A 130 -20.19 12.89 -1.07
N THR A 131 -20.97 12.14 -1.85
CA THR A 131 -22.36 11.77 -1.51
C THR A 131 -22.44 10.48 -0.71
N SER A 132 -21.43 9.63 -0.85
CA SER A 132 -21.37 8.38 -0.10
C SER A 132 -19.94 7.86 -0.02
N VAL A 133 -19.73 7.00 0.97
CA VAL A 133 -18.47 6.31 1.22
C VAL A 133 -18.79 4.83 1.34
N MET A 134 -17.99 4.00 0.69
CA MET A 134 -18.17 2.55 0.70
C MET A 134 -16.87 1.90 1.10
N CYS A 135 -16.92 0.86 1.93
CA CYS A 135 -15.82 -0.08 2.05
C CYS A 135 -16.20 -1.40 1.37
N GLY A 136 -15.20 -2.12 0.87
CA GLY A 136 -15.43 -3.37 0.15
C GLY A 136 -14.14 -4.03 -0.29
N THR A 137 -14.26 -4.82 -1.35
CA THR A 137 -13.16 -5.60 -1.93
C THR A 137 -13.14 -5.51 -3.45
N TRP A 138 -11.96 -5.76 -4.02
CA TRP A 138 -11.78 -5.96 -5.44
C TRP A 138 -12.06 -7.43 -5.79
N ASN A 139 -12.80 -7.67 -6.87
CA ASN A 139 -13.08 -9.01 -7.35
C ASN A 139 -13.12 -9.05 -8.88
N TYR A 140 -13.17 -10.25 -9.47
CA TYR A 140 -13.32 -10.44 -10.90
C TYR A 140 -14.65 -11.15 -11.21
N VAL A 141 -15.47 -10.57 -12.07
CA VAL A 141 -16.72 -11.17 -12.55
C VAL A 141 -16.66 -11.25 -14.07
N ALA A 142 -16.79 -12.46 -14.62
CA ALA A 142 -16.67 -12.72 -16.06
C ALA A 142 -15.36 -12.22 -16.71
N GLY A 143 -14.30 -12.02 -15.92
CA GLY A 143 -13.00 -11.53 -16.38
C GLY A 143 -12.77 -10.02 -16.13
N ASP A 144 -13.82 -9.28 -15.77
CA ASP A 144 -13.74 -7.85 -15.51
C ASP A 144 -13.48 -7.56 -14.03
N LEU A 145 -12.60 -6.59 -13.75
CA LEU A 145 -12.34 -6.11 -12.39
C LEU A 145 -13.55 -5.30 -11.91
N VAL A 146 -14.12 -5.69 -10.78
CA VAL A 146 -15.30 -5.07 -10.19
C VAL A 146 -15.05 -4.72 -8.73
N PHE A 147 -15.71 -3.66 -8.27
CA PHE A 147 -15.74 -3.30 -6.85
C PHE A 147 -16.98 -3.90 -6.21
N MET A 148 -16.79 -4.67 -5.15
CA MET A 148 -17.87 -5.27 -4.38
C MET A 148 -18.01 -4.55 -3.03
N PRO A 149 -19.04 -3.71 -2.85
CA PRO A 149 -19.24 -2.98 -1.61
C PRO A 149 -19.76 -3.92 -0.51
N GLU A 150 -19.22 -3.78 0.69
CA GLU A 150 -19.64 -4.54 1.88
C GLU A 150 -20.41 -3.67 2.86
N VAL A 151 -19.94 -2.43 3.07
CA VAL A 151 -20.62 -1.43 3.90
C VAL A 151 -20.71 -0.13 3.13
N ARG A 152 -21.87 0.53 3.23
CA ARG A 152 -22.16 1.81 2.58
C ARG A 152 -22.60 2.82 3.63
N TRP A 153 -21.95 3.97 3.64
CA TRP A 153 -22.33 5.15 4.40
C TRP A 153 -22.91 6.17 3.43
N GLY A 154 -24.23 6.38 3.50
CA GLY A 154 -24.97 7.31 2.63
C GLY A 154 -24.99 8.75 3.13
N ASN A 155 -24.18 9.09 4.13
CA ASN A 155 -24.01 10.45 4.61
C ASN A 155 -23.11 11.22 3.65
N ASN A 156 -23.31 12.54 3.54
CA ASN A 156 -22.31 13.32 2.84
C ASN A 156 -21.00 13.24 3.63
N ALA A 157 -19.92 13.31 2.86
CA ALA A 157 -18.59 13.25 3.37
C ALA A 157 -17.75 14.29 2.66
N THR A 158 -16.75 14.79 3.37
CA THR A 158 -15.70 15.61 2.79
C THR A 158 -14.41 14.81 2.79
N VAL A 159 -13.84 14.63 1.61
CA VAL A 159 -12.52 14.02 1.44
C VAL A 159 -11.50 15.12 1.24
N HIS A 160 -10.58 15.23 2.18
CA HIS A 160 -9.49 16.18 2.18
C HIS A 160 -8.16 15.46 1.99
N PHE A 161 -7.50 15.72 0.87
CA PHE A 161 -6.11 15.34 0.67
C PHE A 161 -5.27 16.39 1.36
N GLY A 162 -4.62 16.00 2.46
CA GLY A 162 -3.66 16.84 3.16
C GLY A 162 -2.23 16.41 2.88
N GLU A 163 -1.30 16.92 3.69
CA GLU A 163 0.13 16.71 3.48
C GLU A 163 0.57 15.23 3.60
N ARG A 164 0.00 14.48 4.56
CA ARG A 164 0.46 13.11 4.90
C ARG A 164 -0.60 12.03 4.79
N ALA A 165 -1.83 12.44 4.57
CA ALA A 165 -2.98 11.55 4.63
C ALA A 165 -4.15 12.10 3.83
N MET A 166 -4.91 11.17 3.29
CA MET A 166 -6.29 11.40 2.88
C MET A 166 -7.16 11.31 4.13
N VAL A 167 -7.93 12.36 4.38
CA VAL A 167 -8.80 12.50 5.54
C VAL A 167 -10.22 12.54 5.04
N LEU A 168 -11.05 11.63 5.54
CA LEU A 168 -12.47 11.61 5.27
C LEU A 168 -13.22 12.05 6.53
N ILE A 169 -14.14 12.99 6.38
CA ILE A 169 -14.97 13.52 7.45
C ILE A 169 -16.43 13.32 7.03
N LEU A 170 -17.16 12.53 7.79
CA LEU A 170 -18.60 12.33 7.62
C LEU A 170 -19.36 13.46 8.32
N ASP A 171 -20.56 13.80 7.82
CA ASP A 171 -21.43 14.84 8.41
C ASP A 171 -21.76 14.61 9.90
N ASN A 172 -21.68 13.38 10.39
CA ASN A 172 -21.93 13.01 11.78
C ASN A 172 -20.70 13.19 12.71
N GLY A 173 -19.65 13.87 12.25
CA GLY A 173 -18.42 14.11 13.02
C GLY A 173 -17.49 12.89 13.14
N LEU A 174 -17.78 11.81 12.42
CA LEU A 174 -16.86 10.67 12.31
C LEU A 174 -15.79 10.96 11.27
N ARG A 175 -14.57 10.53 11.57
CA ARG A 175 -13.39 10.81 10.75
C ARG A 175 -12.59 9.54 10.49
N MET A 176 -12.18 9.35 9.24
CA MET A 176 -11.22 8.32 8.83
C MET A 176 -9.95 8.98 8.33
N VAL A 177 -8.81 8.47 8.75
CA VAL A 177 -7.49 8.94 8.32
C VAL A 177 -6.76 7.79 7.64
N ILE A 178 -6.56 7.93 6.34
CA ILE A 178 -5.80 7.02 5.48
C ILE A 178 -4.45 7.67 5.23
N ARG A 179 -3.38 7.12 5.82
CA ARG A 179 -2.04 7.64 5.59
C ARG A 179 -1.55 7.23 4.20
N TYR A 180 -0.84 8.11 3.49
CA TYR A 180 -0.36 7.82 2.14
C TYR A 180 0.62 6.64 2.09
N ASP A 181 1.38 6.40 3.15
CA ASP A 181 2.28 5.25 3.26
C ASP A 181 1.55 3.90 3.29
N THR A 182 0.26 3.89 3.63
CA THR A 182 -0.59 2.69 3.67
C THR A 182 -1.34 2.40 2.37
N ILE A 183 -1.34 3.36 1.44
CA ILE A 183 -2.04 3.24 0.15
C ILE A 183 -1.16 2.45 -0.82
N GLU A 184 -1.68 1.32 -1.28
CA GLU A 184 -1.08 0.53 -2.36
C GLU A 184 -1.46 1.09 -3.74
N LEU A 185 -2.73 1.47 -3.90
CA LEU A 185 -3.26 1.99 -5.16
C LEU A 185 -4.35 3.02 -4.92
N LEU A 186 -4.30 4.13 -5.66
CA LEU A 186 -5.37 5.12 -5.72
C LEU A 186 -5.94 5.13 -7.14
N THR A 187 -7.26 4.95 -7.28
CA THR A 187 -7.93 4.99 -8.58
C THR A 187 -8.97 6.09 -8.66
N THR A 188 -9.15 6.66 -9.85
CA THR A 188 -10.23 7.59 -10.16
C THR A 188 -11.19 7.00 -11.18
N ASP A 189 -12.46 7.30 -10.98
CA ASP A 189 -13.55 6.95 -11.87
C ASP A 189 -14.25 8.24 -12.29
N ASP A 190 -14.44 8.45 -13.59
CA ASP A 190 -15.12 9.60 -14.19
C ASP A 190 -16.45 9.20 -14.86
N GLY A 191 -16.88 7.94 -14.67
CA GLY A 191 -18.13 7.41 -15.22
C GLY A 191 -19.38 8.04 -14.61
N GLN A 192 -20.52 7.36 -14.75
CA GLN A 192 -21.81 7.86 -14.26
C GLN A 192 -21.82 8.16 -12.74
N TYR A 193 -20.97 7.46 -11.99
CA TYR A 193 -20.79 7.64 -10.55
C TYR A 193 -19.32 7.90 -10.24
N PRO A 194 -18.85 9.15 -10.42
CA PRO A 194 -17.43 9.45 -10.29
C PRO A 194 -16.98 9.24 -8.85
N ALA A 195 -15.77 8.69 -8.68
CA ALA A 195 -15.29 8.27 -7.39
C ALA A 195 -13.78 8.26 -7.30
N ILE A 196 -13.28 8.32 -6.06
CA ILE A 196 -11.89 8.03 -5.73
C ILE A 196 -11.87 6.75 -4.90
N THR A 197 -11.08 5.76 -5.30
CA THR A 197 -10.95 4.49 -4.57
C THR A 197 -9.52 4.30 -4.07
N ALA A 198 -9.36 4.15 -2.75
CA ALA A 198 -8.09 3.86 -2.11
C ALA A 198 -8.02 2.37 -1.73
N THR A 199 -6.99 1.68 -2.22
CA THR A 199 -6.64 0.31 -1.87
C THR A 199 -5.46 0.36 -0.90
N LEU A 200 -5.63 -0.26 0.27
CA LEU A 200 -4.71 -0.17 1.39
C LEU A 200 -4.11 -1.54 1.69
N PHE A 201 -2.91 -1.56 2.27
CA PHE A 201 -2.35 -2.77 2.88
C PHE A 201 -2.42 -2.76 4.42
N GLN A 202 -2.93 -1.67 5.01
CA GLN A 202 -3.21 -1.53 6.44
C GLN A 202 -4.58 -0.83 6.65
N SER A 203 -5.32 -1.26 7.67
CA SER A 203 -6.60 -0.65 8.05
C SER A 203 -6.40 0.82 8.48
N PRO A 204 -7.31 1.74 8.09
CA PRO A 204 -7.18 3.15 8.42
C PRO A 204 -7.48 3.43 9.90
N HIS A 205 -7.21 4.66 10.32
CA HIS A 205 -7.51 5.10 11.67
C HIS A 205 -8.84 5.85 11.72
N PHE A 206 -9.74 5.40 12.60
CA PHE A 206 -11.04 6.01 12.81
C PHE A 206 -11.05 6.85 14.09
N PHE A 207 -11.75 7.97 14.03
CA PHE A 207 -11.91 8.91 15.13
C PHE A 207 -13.35 9.41 15.20
N ARG A 208 -13.76 9.79 16.41
CA ARG A 208 -14.99 10.55 16.66
C ARG A 208 -14.59 11.90 17.25
N ASP A 209 -15.03 12.97 16.60
CA ASP A 209 -14.92 14.31 17.15
C ASP A 209 -15.83 14.42 18.40
N PRO A 210 -15.44 15.20 19.41
CA PRO A 210 -16.26 15.43 20.59
C PRO A 210 -17.63 16.04 20.19
N PRO A 211 -18.73 15.70 20.88
CA PRO A 211 -20.03 16.28 20.60
C PRO A 211 -19.97 17.82 20.74
N GLU A 212 -20.60 18.55 19.81
CA GLU A 212 -20.60 20.02 19.75
C GLU A 212 -21.38 20.72 20.89
N SER A 213 -21.60 20.07 22.04
CA SER A 213 -22.37 20.63 23.14
C SER A 213 -21.68 20.40 24.48
N ASP A 214 -20.63 21.16 24.72
CA ASP A 214 -20.33 21.59 26.08
C ASP A 214 -20.52 23.11 26.09
N ILE A 215 -21.71 23.55 26.48
CA ILE A 215 -22.10 24.95 26.75
C ILE A 215 -21.07 25.62 27.68
N ILE A 216 -20.42 24.81 28.53
CA ILE A 216 -19.30 25.20 29.39
C ILE A 216 -18.10 25.69 28.56
N THR A 217 -17.82 25.10 27.40
CA THR A 217 -16.71 25.50 26.51
C THR A 217 -16.99 26.83 25.82
N GLU A 218 -18.25 27.11 25.46
CA GLU A 218 -18.68 28.41 24.91
C GLU A 218 -18.60 29.52 25.97
N ILE A 219 -19.08 29.25 27.18
CA ILE A 219 -18.99 30.18 28.32
C ILE A 219 -17.53 30.42 28.70
N THR A 220 -16.69 29.37 28.74
CA THR A 220 -15.26 29.48 29.05
C THR A 220 -14.51 30.27 27.96
N ASN A 221 -14.89 30.13 26.69
CA ASN A 221 -14.32 30.91 25.59
C ASN A 221 -14.78 32.38 25.59
N MET A 222 -16.00 32.69 26.06
CA MET A 222 -16.44 34.08 26.27
C MET A 222 -15.64 34.78 27.38
N PHE A 223 -15.28 34.07 28.45
CA PHE A 223 -14.47 34.62 29.55
C PHE A 223 -12.95 34.64 29.27
N ALA A 224 -12.47 33.93 28.24
CA ALA A 224 -11.05 33.84 27.88
C ALA A 224 -10.52 35.01 27.02
N ASN A 225 -11.37 35.97 26.64
CA ASN A 225 -10.97 37.13 25.83
C ASN A 225 -10.19 38.21 26.60
N VAL A 226 -9.86 37.96 27.87
CA VAL A 226 -9.02 38.85 28.69
C VAL A 226 -7.76 38.10 29.10
N ASN A 227 -6.71 38.25 28.29
CA ASN A 227 -5.32 37.85 28.54
C ASN A 227 -4.89 36.39 28.26
N LEU A 228 -3.74 36.32 27.57
CA LEU A 228 -2.74 35.25 27.47
C LEU A 228 -2.76 34.36 26.21
N ARG A 229 -1.80 34.68 25.33
CA ARG A 229 -1.29 33.94 24.18
C ARG A 229 -0.71 32.54 24.50
N HIS A 230 -1.09 31.91 25.60
CA HIS A 230 -0.57 30.61 26.06
C HIS A 230 -1.59 29.47 26.18
N LEU A 231 -2.88 29.68 25.88
CA LEU A 231 -3.93 28.66 26.02
C LEU A 231 -4.38 27.95 24.72
N ILE A 232 -3.64 28.06 23.60
CA ILE A 232 -4.01 27.39 22.33
C ILE A 232 -3.68 25.88 22.34
N ARG A 233 -3.93 25.17 23.44
CA ARG A 233 -3.70 23.71 23.47
C ARG A 233 -4.65 22.91 24.34
N ASN A 234 -5.90 23.33 24.43
CA ASN A 234 -6.99 22.44 24.83
C ASN A 234 -7.96 22.20 23.67
N ARG A 235 -7.43 21.78 22.50
CA ARG A 235 -8.28 21.09 21.52
C ARG A 235 -8.73 19.79 22.20
N GLN A 236 -10.01 19.70 22.52
CA GLN A 236 -10.65 18.48 23.03
C GLN A 236 -10.08 17.26 22.28
N LYS A 237 -9.52 16.31 23.04
CA LYS A 237 -8.79 15.19 22.47
C LYS A 237 -9.77 14.29 21.72
N ARG A 238 -9.62 14.21 20.40
CA ARG A 238 -10.34 13.25 19.55
C ARG A 238 -10.23 11.84 20.12
N SER A 239 -11.35 11.12 20.13
CA SER A 239 -11.37 9.73 20.58
C SER A 239 -11.12 8.79 19.39
N ARG A 240 -10.19 7.85 19.54
CA ARG A 240 -9.96 6.80 18.55
C ARG A 240 -11.07 5.75 18.69
N ILE A 241 -11.66 5.35 17.57
CA ILE A 241 -12.68 4.30 17.52
C ILE A 241 -12.19 3.17 16.61
N ALA A 242 -12.78 1.98 16.76
CA ALA A 242 -12.42 0.81 15.95
C ALA A 242 -13.17 0.77 14.60
N SER A 243 -14.35 1.35 14.53
CA SER A 243 -15.22 1.32 13.35
C SER A 243 -16.19 2.51 13.35
N PHE A 244 -16.80 2.81 12.19
CA PHE A 244 -17.86 3.81 12.09
C PHE A 244 -19.21 3.34 12.61
N ASP A 245 -19.56 2.07 12.39
CA ASP A 245 -20.79 1.46 12.87
C ASP A 245 -20.56 0.00 13.29
N GLU A 246 -21.63 -0.67 13.71
CA GLU A 246 -21.63 -2.07 14.13
C GLU A 246 -21.27 -3.02 12.98
N LYS A 247 -21.84 -2.80 11.78
CA LYS A 247 -21.59 -3.66 10.61
C LYS A 247 -20.12 -3.62 10.19
N HIS A 248 -19.54 -2.43 10.19
CA HIS A 248 -18.14 -2.22 9.90
C HIS A 248 -17.24 -2.80 11.01
N ARG A 249 -17.69 -2.85 12.26
CA ARG A 249 -16.88 -3.38 13.38
C ARG A 249 -16.40 -4.81 13.14
N GLU A 250 -17.28 -5.64 12.58
CA GLU A 250 -17.00 -7.05 12.31
C GLU A 250 -15.92 -7.24 11.24
N ILE A 251 -15.77 -6.27 10.32
CA ILE A 251 -14.91 -6.39 9.14
C ILE A 251 -13.76 -5.37 9.08
N ALA A 252 -13.73 -4.39 10.00
CA ALA A 252 -12.83 -3.23 9.95
C ALA A 252 -11.34 -3.60 9.82
N GLY A 253 -10.93 -4.73 10.40
CA GLY A 253 -9.56 -5.24 10.30
C GLY A 253 -9.19 -5.76 8.90
N SER A 254 -10.17 -6.20 8.12
CA SER A 254 -10.02 -6.73 6.75
C SER A 254 -10.54 -5.79 5.67
N SER A 255 -11.26 -4.71 6.02
CA SER A 255 -11.73 -3.70 5.09
C SER A 255 -10.56 -2.81 4.64
N LEU A 256 -10.03 -3.11 3.45
CA LEU A 256 -8.83 -2.48 2.90
C LEU A 256 -9.08 -1.68 1.62
N VAL A 257 -10.30 -1.67 1.08
CA VAL A 257 -10.67 -0.87 -0.09
C VAL A 257 -11.77 0.11 0.31
N TYR A 258 -11.52 1.39 0.09
CA TYR A 258 -12.46 2.47 0.41
C TYR A 258 -12.74 3.30 -0.84
N ARG A 259 -14.00 3.39 -1.24
CA ARG A 259 -14.48 4.15 -2.39
C ARG A 259 -15.31 5.34 -1.92
N CYS A 260 -14.92 6.54 -2.33
CA CYS A 260 -15.62 7.79 -2.04
C CYS A 260 -16.31 8.27 -3.31
N ALA A 261 -17.65 8.24 -3.34
CA ALA A 261 -18.42 8.72 -4.48
C ALA A 261 -18.45 10.25 -4.46
N LEU A 262 -17.90 10.89 -5.49
CA LEU A 262 -17.81 12.33 -5.59
C LEU A 262 -19.18 12.92 -5.86
N LYS A 263 -19.47 14.07 -5.22
CA LYS A 263 -20.69 14.82 -5.45
C LYS A 263 -20.57 15.56 -6.77
N ALA A 264 -21.27 15.04 -7.78
CA ALA A 264 -21.23 15.54 -9.14
C ALA A 264 -22.64 15.97 -9.56
N ILE A 265 -22.97 17.25 -9.35
CA ILE A 265 -24.28 17.80 -9.73
C ILE A 265 -24.34 17.85 -11.26
N GLY A 266 -25.13 16.96 -11.88
CA GLY A 266 -25.23 16.86 -13.34
C GLY A 266 -24.16 16.00 -14.02
N GLY A 267 -23.42 15.17 -13.26
CA GLY A 267 -22.35 14.30 -13.78
C GLY A 267 -20.94 14.85 -13.50
N PHE A 268 -19.93 14.21 -14.08
CA PHE A 268 -18.52 14.59 -13.89
C PHE A 268 -18.27 16.02 -14.37
N SER A 269 -17.96 16.92 -13.43
CA SER A 269 -17.79 18.35 -13.73
C SER A 269 -16.34 18.69 -14.05
N ARG A 270 -16.13 19.73 -14.85
CA ARG A 270 -14.79 20.28 -15.16
C ARG A 270 -14.03 20.71 -13.90
N GLU A 271 -14.74 21.09 -12.83
CA GLU A 271 -14.14 21.43 -11.54
C GLU A 271 -13.56 20.19 -10.85
N ILE A 272 -14.29 19.07 -10.85
CA ILE A 272 -13.80 17.80 -10.32
C ILE A 272 -12.59 17.34 -11.14
N GLU A 273 -12.66 17.40 -12.47
CA GLU A 273 -11.56 17.05 -13.36
C GLU A 273 -10.29 17.86 -13.04
N GLN A 274 -10.41 19.19 -12.93
CA GLN A 274 -9.28 20.06 -12.61
C GLN A 274 -8.69 19.78 -11.23
N LYS A 275 -9.54 19.50 -10.24
CA LYS A 275 -9.10 19.11 -8.89
C LYS A 275 -8.38 17.77 -8.91
N LEU A 276 -8.88 16.78 -9.65
CA LEU A 276 -8.24 15.47 -9.81
C LEU A 276 -6.91 15.58 -10.56
N GLU A 277 -6.83 16.42 -11.59
CA GLU A 277 -5.60 16.67 -12.35
C GLU A 277 -4.54 17.35 -11.47
N THR A 278 -4.98 18.32 -10.65
CA THR A 278 -4.10 18.97 -9.67
C THR A 278 -3.59 17.95 -8.64
N LEU A 279 -4.46 17.07 -8.15
CA LEU A 279 -4.12 16.04 -7.18
C LEU A 279 -3.17 14.98 -7.78
N ARG A 280 -3.41 14.57 -9.02
CA ARG A 280 -2.57 13.61 -9.76
C ARG A 280 -1.12 14.11 -9.89
N ASN A 281 -0.97 15.41 -10.09
CA ASN A 281 0.34 16.06 -10.21
C ASN A 281 0.90 16.54 -8.86
N ALA A 282 0.16 16.39 -7.77
CA ALA A 282 0.58 16.83 -6.45
C ALA A 282 1.69 15.92 -5.91
N ARG A 283 2.79 16.53 -5.47
CA ARG A 283 3.92 15.80 -4.90
C ARG A 283 3.50 15.07 -3.64
N GLY A 284 3.95 13.82 -3.47
CA GLY A 284 3.76 13.01 -2.26
C GLY A 284 2.36 12.44 -2.05
N VAL A 285 1.42 12.71 -2.95
CA VAL A 285 0.21 11.88 -3.10
C VAL A 285 0.60 10.59 -3.84
N PRO A 286 0.10 9.42 -3.42
CA PRO A 286 0.30 8.19 -4.17
C PRO A 286 -0.16 8.33 -5.63
N SER A 287 0.53 7.64 -6.54
CA SER A 287 0.19 7.67 -7.96
C SER A 287 -1.27 7.26 -8.17
N MET A 288 -1.99 8.08 -8.93
CA MET A 288 -3.38 7.88 -9.27
C MET A 288 -3.48 7.31 -10.69
N ILE A 289 -4.22 6.23 -10.84
CA ILE A 289 -4.60 5.70 -12.15
C ILE A 289 -6.08 5.95 -12.41
N HIS A 290 -6.41 6.25 -13.66
CA HIS A 290 -7.79 6.31 -14.08
C HIS A 290 -8.27 4.89 -14.42
N HIS A 291 -9.37 4.46 -13.79
CA HIS A 291 -9.99 3.16 -14.05
C HIS A 291 -11.47 3.21 -13.67
N SER A 292 -12.34 3.16 -14.68
CA SER A 292 -13.78 3.03 -14.44
C SER A 292 -14.12 1.59 -14.07
N VAL A 293 -14.88 1.43 -12.99
CA VAL A 293 -15.12 0.15 -12.35
C VAL A 293 -16.62 -0.06 -12.15
N ALA A 294 -17.11 -1.22 -12.60
CA ALA A 294 -18.46 -1.65 -12.29
C ALA A 294 -18.59 -2.01 -10.80
N ILE A 295 -19.69 -1.55 -10.18
CA ILE A 295 -20.03 -1.89 -8.81
C ILE A 295 -21.01 -3.06 -8.85
N ILE A 296 -20.65 -4.18 -8.23
CA ILE A 296 -21.48 -5.39 -8.17
C ILE A 296 -21.74 -5.75 -6.72
N GLU A 297 -23.01 -5.98 -6.37
CA GLU A 297 -23.35 -6.44 -5.03
C GLU A 297 -22.80 -7.86 -4.78
N PRO A 298 -22.16 -8.09 -3.63
CA PRO A 298 -21.66 -9.40 -3.30
C PRO A 298 -22.83 -10.37 -3.09
N ARG A 299 -22.72 -11.60 -3.63
CA ARG A 299 -23.72 -12.66 -3.42
C ARG A 299 -23.83 -13.07 -1.95
N GLU A 300 -22.74 -12.95 -1.22
CA GLU A 300 -22.62 -13.25 0.18
C GLU A 300 -21.87 -12.13 0.89
N SER A 301 -22.34 -11.71 2.07
CA SER A 301 -21.65 -10.70 2.86
C SER A 301 -20.30 -11.21 3.38
N HIS A 302 -19.30 -10.34 3.44
CA HIS A 302 -17.98 -10.69 3.98
C HIS A 302 -18.05 -11.17 5.43
N VAL A 303 -18.96 -10.61 6.22
CA VAL A 303 -19.29 -11.08 7.58
C VAL A 303 -19.73 -12.55 7.58
N SER A 304 -20.65 -12.93 6.69
CA SER A 304 -21.12 -14.32 6.57
C SER A 304 -19.98 -15.26 6.17
N GLY A 305 -19.14 -14.83 5.23
CA GLY A 305 -17.96 -15.60 4.80
C GLY A 305 -16.95 -15.80 5.93
N LEU A 306 -16.65 -14.73 6.70
CA LEU A 306 -15.77 -14.80 7.87
C LEU A 306 -16.34 -15.71 8.97
N ARG A 307 -17.65 -15.65 9.22
CA ARG A 307 -18.31 -16.52 10.21
C ARG A 307 -18.23 -17.97 9.79
N ARG A 308 -18.54 -18.29 8.53
CA ARG A 308 -18.41 -19.65 7.98
C ARG A 308 -16.98 -20.15 8.08
N LEU A 309 -15.99 -19.29 7.80
CA LEU A 309 -14.57 -19.65 7.96
C LEU A 309 -14.25 -19.95 9.43
N HIS A 310 -14.71 -19.13 10.38
CA HIS A 310 -14.51 -19.38 11.81
C HIS A 310 -15.18 -20.67 12.27
N GLU A 311 -16.41 -20.95 11.83
CA GLU A 311 -17.12 -22.19 12.12
C GLU A 311 -16.38 -23.40 11.56
N ALA A 312 -15.92 -23.32 10.30
CA ALA A 312 -15.12 -24.37 9.68
C ALA A 312 -13.83 -24.62 10.44
N LEU A 313 -13.07 -23.55 10.77
CA LEU A 313 -11.83 -23.63 11.53
C LEU A 313 -12.06 -24.15 12.97
N GLY A 314 -13.16 -23.79 13.61
CA GLY A 314 -13.55 -24.28 14.93
C GLY A 314 -14.02 -25.74 14.92
N SER A 315 -14.56 -26.21 13.80
CA SER A 315 -14.95 -27.61 13.59
C SER A 315 -13.76 -28.55 13.37
N PHE A 316 -12.59 -28.01 13.05
CA PHE A 316 -11.35 -28.79 13.00
C PHE A 316 -10.95 -29.17 14.43
N ASN A 317 -11.34 -30.38 14.82
CA ASN A 317 -10.83 -31.08 16.00
C ASN A 317 -9.37 -31.51 15.76
N ASN A 318 -8.47 -30.54 15.55
CA ASN A 318 -7.05 -30.78 15.54
C ASN A 318 -6.61 -30.89 17.00
N THR A 319 -6.61 -32.11 17.53
CA THR A 319 -5.60 -32.47 18.54
C THR A 319 -4.25 -32.31 17.85
N LEU A 320 -3.75 -31.07 17.83
CA LEU A 320 -2.43 -30.78 17.30
C LEU A 320 -1.46 -31.65 18.10
N PRO A 321 -0.71 -32.55 17.46
CA PRO A 321 0.29 -33.35 18.14
C PRO A 321 1.49 -32.45 18.40
N PHE A 322 1.33 -31.48 19.31
CA PHE A 322 2.46 -30.78 19.86
C PHE A 322 2.96 -31.58 21.06
N PRO A 323 4.23 -32.06 21.03
CA PRO A 323 4.87 -32.71 22.17
C PRO A 323 5.14 -31.74 23.32
#